data_AF-A0A7I4YL05-F1
#
_entry.id   AF-A0A7I4YL05-F1
#
_cell.length_a   1.000
_cell.length_b   1.000
_cell.length_c   1.000
_cell.angle_alpha   90.00
_cell.angle_beta   90.00
_cell.angle_gamma   90.00
#
_symmetry.space_group_name_H-M   'P 1'
#
loop_
_entity.id
_entity.type
_entity.pdbx_description
1 polymer ?
#
loop_
_entity_poly.entity_id
_entity_poly.type
_entity_poly.pdbx_seq_one_letter_code
_entity_poly.pdbx_strand_id
1 'polypeptide(L)'
;MAYISYSIVLSYPLTINCVANLWCIGIRQGPHRRTAQQDTELDCVFVEQESDPSLQSNQQKPLAQSRYNLRERHPDMSSFHRFEEYNKRKYDYNNLLQALPKLPEPDALLDKIVDGCRHVIYQCAVLDQLHDEIPFFSQTNEPWGELERDAHLVEQKAENCELRFRLLRQTLRNLYASPPILVATRRTSQAAWDSMIAQPQVYYDAEGKKHKLTTEQDSMEAIIDDQLKAINELYMTIRNMRATALNEERAMRDTTQETMAKTISAIQSSLEEMSSQLTRGQAHSRECEKQRRTQDVDMAHGSDMEVEEPELSADEVKALEYTRRTLLAKIHVLEIRIHSLEQEKPCQIREFISGVDRKEETTMRCTFCGHRGKHCSDSSPQETTPM
;
A
#
# COMPACT_ATOMS: atom_id res chain seq x y z
N MET A 1 -10.75 40.64 -26.86
CA MET A 1 -11.30 39.30 -27.17
C MET A 1 -11.79 38.71 -25.87
N ALA A 2 -13.07 38.37 -25.81
CA ALA A 2 -13.77 37.99 -24.58
C ALA A 2 -13.53 36.50 -24.24
N TYR A 3 -13.28 36.25 -22.95
CA TYR A 3 -13.21 34.91 -22.35
C TYR A 3 -14.60 34.30 -22.24
N ILE A 4 -14.75 33.03 -22.63
CA ILE A 4 -15.90 32.20 -22.25
C ILE A 4 -15.33 30.87 -21.73
N SER A 5 -15.34 30.71 -20.41
CA SER A 5 -15.08 29.45 -19.72
C SER A 5 -16.42 28.78 -19.41
N TYR A 6 -16.64 27.58 -19.95
CA TYR A 6 -17.78 26.74 -19.59
C TYR A 6 -17.36 25.76 -18.49
N SER A 7 -17.83 26.00 -17.26
CA SER A 7 -17.82 25.01 -16.19
C SER A 7 -19.15 24.27 -16.20
N ILE A 8 -19.15 23.01 -16.63
CA ILE A 8 -20.29 22.11 -16.52
C ILE A 8 -20.21 21.42 -15.15
N VAL A 9 -21.09 21.82 -14.24
CA VAL A 9 -21.35 21.15 -12.96
C VAL A 9 -22.34 20.02 -13.23
N LEU A 10 -21.87 18.77 -13.21
CA LEU A 10 -22.76 17.60 -13.16
C LEU A 10 -22.90 17.15 -11.71
N SER A 11 -24.02 17.52 -11.12
CA SER A 11 -24.52 16.99 -9.84
C SER A 11 -24.96 15.53 -10.02
N TYR A 12 -24.40 14.62 -9.22
CA TYR A 12 -24.97 13.29 -9.01
C TYR A 12 -25.48 13.15 -7.57
N PRO A 13 -26.66 12.53 -7.36
CA PRO A 13 -27.25 12.37 -6.04
C PRO A 13 -26.62 11.18 -5.30
N LEU A 14 -26.29 11.43 -4.03
CA LEU A 14 -25.93 10.41 -3.04
C LEU A 14 -27.13 9.50 -2.75
N THR A 15 -27.04 8.24 -3.18
CA THR A 15 -27.84 7.15 -2.63
C THR A 15 -27.11 6.52 -1.45
N ILE A 16 -27.68 6.74 -0.26
CA ILE A 16 -27.38 6.02 0.98
C ILE A 16 -27.85 4.58 0.80
N ASN A 17 -26.96 3.58 0.96
CA ASN A 17 -27.33 2.27 1.50
C ASN A 17 -26.14 1.39 1.91
N CYS A 18 -26.26 0.85 3.12
CA CYS A 18 -25.71 -0.41 3.63
C CYS A 18 -24.19 -0.53 3.88
N VAL A 19 -23.76 -0.05 5.06
CA VAL A 19 -22.61 -0.63 5.79
C VAL A 19 -23.14 -1.74 6.69
N ALA A 20 -23.15 -2.97 6.19
CA ALA A 20 -23.27 -4.17 7.00
C ALA A 20 -22.40 -5.26 6.39
N ASN A 21 -21.59 -5.90 7.23
CA ASN A 21 -20.72 -7.05 6.95
C ASN A 21 -19.37 -6.75 6.29
N LEU A 22 -18.38 -6.36 7.12
CA LEU A 22 -16.97 -6.70 6.94
C LEU A 22 -16.26 -6.64 8.31
N TRP A 23 -16.69 -7.51 9.21
CA TRP A 23 -15.93 -7.90 10.40
C TRP A 23 -15.57 -9.37 10.21
N CYS A 24 -14.38 -9.63 9.65
CA CYS A 24 -13.59 -10.87 9.77
C CYS A 24 -12.46 -10.87 8.73
N ILE A 25 -11.41 -10.09 8.97
CA ILE A 25 -10.06 -10.44 8.48
C ILE A 25 -9.15 -10.37 9.70
N GLY A 26 -8.91 -11.54 10.30
CA GLY A 26 -8.01 -11.70 11.43
C GLY A 26 -6.57 -11.52 10.97
N ILE A 27 -5.95 -10.41 11.37
CA ILE A 27 -4.50 -10.26 11.33
C ILE A 27 -3.94 -11.13 12.47
N ARG A 28 -3.42 -12.29 12.07
CA ARG A 28 -2.71 -13.24 12.92
C ARG A 28 -1.34 -12.64 13.26
N GLN A 29 -1.17 -12.11 14.47
CA GLN A 29 0.15 -11.68 14.95
C GLN A 29 1.00 -12.91 15.29
N GLY A 30 2.20 -12.98 14.71
CA GLY A 30 3.21 -13.99 15.02
C GLY A 30 3.90 -13.73 16.38
N PRO A 31 4.64 -14.71 16.91
CA PRO A 31 5.16 -14.64 18.28
C PRO A 31 6.43 -13.80 18.36
N HIS A 32 6.41 -12.75 19.18
CA HIS A 32 7.62 -12.05 19.60
C HIS A 32 8.35 -12.82 20.71
N ARG A 33 9.64 -13.07 20.46
CA ARG A 33 10.64 -13.51 21.46
C ARG A 33 10.60 -12.57 22.67
N ARG A 34 10.30 -13.10 23.86
CA ARG A 34 10.59 -12.45 25.14
C ARG A 34 12.00 -12.84 25.58
N THR A 35 12.89 -11.86 25.66
CA THR A 35 14.08 -11.94 26.51
C THR A 35 13.65 -11.82 27.96
N ALA A 36 14.09 -12.77 28.78
CA ALA A 36 13.88 -12.80 30.22
C ALA A 36 14.45 -11.53 30.87
N GLN A 37 13.62 -10.84 31.66
CA GLN A 37 14.07 -9.81 32.58
C GLN A 37 13.39 -10.08 33.93
N GLN A 38 14.23 -10.00 34.95
CA GLN A 38 14.08 -10.56 36.29
C GLN A 38 12.83 -10.09 37.02
N ASP A 39 12.23 -11.05 37.73
CA ASP A 39 11.19 -10.88 38.73
C ASP A 39 11.67 -9.95 39.86
N THR A 40 10.96 -8.84 40.03
CA THR A 40 10.79 -8.21 41.33
C THR A 40 9.30 -8.21 41.63
N GLU A 41 8.88 -9.19 42.43
CA GLU A 41 7.61 -9.21 43.15
C GLU A 41 7.51 -7.92 43.98
N LEU A 42 6.61 -7.03 43.58
CA LEU A 42 6.10 -5.97 44.44
C LEU A 42 4.68 -6.39 44.81
N ASP A 43 4.55 -6.96 46.01
CA ASP A 43 3.29 -7.20 46.69
C ASP A 43 2.55 -5.86 46.85
N CYS A 44 1.54 -5.64 46.02
CA CYS A 44 0.51 -4.64 46.28
C CYS A 44 -0.42 -5.19 47.37
N VAL A 45 0.00 -5.02 48.62
CA VAL A 45 -0.85 -5.14 49.80
C VAL A 45 -1.94 -4.06 49.68
N PHE A 46 -3.16 -4.49 49.34
CA PHE A 46 -4.36 -3.70 49.60
C PHE A 46 -4.49 -3.56 51.12
N VAL A 47 -4.18 -2.37 51.64
CA VAL A 47 -4.54 -1.98 53.00
C VAL A 47 -6.05 -1.73 52.99
N GLU A 48 -6.83 -2.74 53.35
CA GLU A 48 -8.19 -2.53 53.83
C GLU A 48 -8.10 -1.66 55.09
N GLN A 49 -8.65 -0.46 54.98
CA GLN A 49 -8.76 0.47 56.08
C GLN A 49 -9.87 -0.06 57.01
N GLU A 50 -9.48 -0.93 57.95
CA GLU A 50 -10.32 -1.33 59.08
C GLU A 50 -10.66 -0.09 59.90
N SER A 51 -11.90 0.36 59.78
CA SER A 51 -12.48 1.36 60.65
C SER A 51 -12.78 0.73 62.01
N ASP A 52 -12.01 1.15 63.03
CA ASP A 52 -12.20 0.90 64.45
C ASP A 52 -13.66 1.08 64.91
N PRO A 53 -14.29 0.07 65.53
CA PRO A 53 -15.51 0.24 66.29
C PRO A 53 -15.16 0.25 67.78
N SER A 54 -14.77 1.41 68.31
CA SER A 54 -14.67 1.58 69.77
C SER A 54 -15.42 2.81 70.26
N LEU A 55 -16.21 2.57 71.31
CA LEU A 55 -16.75 3.53 72.28
C LEU A 55 -17.90 4.43 71.80
N GLN A 56 -19.14 3.94 71.93
CA GLN A 56 -20.15 4.72 72.66
C GLN A 56 -20.95 3.86 73.64
N SER A 57 -20.86 4.31 74.88
CA SER A 57 -21.41 3.86 76.14
C SER A 57 -22.92 3.62 76.17
N ASN A 58 -23.28 2.52 76.82
CA ASN A 58 -24.37 2.36 77.78
C ASN A 58 -25.20 3.63 78.10
N GLN A 59 -26.43 3.67 77.59
CA GLN A 59 -27.57 4.22 78.34
C GLN A 59 -28.75 3.26 78.22
N GLN A 60 -28.93 2.45 79.27
CA GLN A 60 -30.17 1.73 79.52
C GLN A 60 -31.30 2.74 79.75
N LYS A 61 -32.28 2.78 78.83
CA LYS A 61 -33.60 3.38 79.07
C LYS A 61 -34.64 2.27 79.24
N PRO A 62 -35.56 2.40 80.21
CA PRO A 62 -36.53 1.36 80.53
C PRO A 62 -37.59 1.24 79.43
N LEU A 63 -37.85 -0.01 79.04
CA LEU A 63 -38.92 -0.45 78.14
C LEU A 63 -40.29 -0.14 78.75
N ALA A 64 -40.83 1.03 78.45
CA ALA A 64 -42.25 1.29 78.58
C ALA A 64 -42.97 0.54 77.43
N GLN A 65 -43.89 -0.34 77.83
CA GLN A 65 -44.83 -1.07 76.96
C GLN A 65 -45.67 -0.10 76.12
N SER A 66 -45.12 0.32 74.98
CA SER A 66 -45.91 0.92 73.90
C SER A 66 -46.52 -0.23 73.12
N ARG A 67 -47.83 -0.44 73.30
CA ARG A 67 -48.66 -1.33 72.52
C ARG A 67 -48.43 -1.03 71.02
N TYR A 68 -47.69 -1.91 70.36
CA TYR A 68 -47.52 -1.93 68.92
C TYR A 68 -48.90 -2.14 68.29
N ASN A 69 -49.50 -1.06 67.82
CA ASN A 69 -50.48 -1.13 66.75
C ASN A 69 -49.76 -1.67 65.51
N LEU A 70 -49.73 -3.00 65.36
CA LEU A 70 -49.53 -3.71 64.09
C LEU A 70 -50.71 -3.34 63.18
N ARG A 71 -50.70 -2.09 62.73
CA ARG A 71 -51.49 -1.67 61.58
C ARG A 71 -50.78 -2.31 60.40
N GLU A 72 -51.40 -3.35 59.86
CA GLU A 72 -51.01 -4.05 58.63
C GLU A 72 -50.65 -3.02 57.56
N ARG A 73 -49.38 -2.63 57.49
CA ARG A 73 -48.86 -1.90 56.34
C ARG A 73 -48.76 -2.94 55.26
N HIS A 74 -49.83 -3.06 54.47
CA HIS A 74 -49.76 -3.73 53.18
C HIS A 74 -48.47 -3.28 52.49
N PRO A 75 -47.55 -4.20 52.17
CA PRO A 75 -46.35 -3.84 51.44
C PRO A 75 -46.80 -3.16 50.16
N ASP A 76 -46.35 -1.93 49.98
CA ASP A 76 -46.67 -1.14 48.81
C ASP A 76 -46.23 -1.92 47.56
N MET A 77 -47.20 -2.45 46.81
CA MET A 77 -46.96 -3.24 45.59
C MET A 77 -46.14 -2.45 44.55
N SER A 78 -46.10 -1.10 44.67
CA SER A 78 -45.20 -0.25 43.89
C SER A 78 -43.72 -0.59 44.11
N SER A 79 -43.33 -0.96 45.33
CA SER A 79 -41.94 -1.31 45.65
C SER A 79 -41.49 -2.61 44.96
N PHE A 80 -42.40 -3.57 44.80
CA PHE A 80 -42.08 -4.86 44.17
C PHE A 80 -41.85 -4.69 42.66
N HIS A 81 -42.73 -3.95 41.98
CA HIS A 81 -42.56 -3.67 40.54
C HIS A 81 -41.27 -2.90 40.24
N ARG A 82 -40.88 -1.92 41.07
CA ARG A 82 -39.59 -1.22 40.92
C ARG A 82 -38.39 -2.17 41.05
N PHE A 83 -38.47 -3.15 41.94
CA PHE A 83 -37.42 -4.14 42.14
C PHE A 83 -37.30 -5.11 40.96
N GLU A 84 -38.42 -5.60 40.43
CA GLU A 84 -38.44 -6.43 39.21
C GLU A 84 -37.88 -5.68 38.00
N GLU A 85 -38.27 -4.41 37.82
CA GLU A 85 -37.77 -3.58 36.72
C GLU A 85 -36.26 -3.32 36.85
N TYR A 86 -35.77 -3.08 38.06
CA TYR A 86 -34.34 -2.98 38.34
C TYR A 86 -33.59 -4.26 37.98
N ASN A 87 -34.09 -5.43 38.40
CA ASN A 87 -33.46 -6.71 38.11
C ASN A 87 -33.47 -7.03 36.61
N LYS A 88 -34.56 -6.71 35.91
CA LYS A 88 -34.64 -6.85 34.44
C LYS A 88 -33.59 -5.98 33.75
N ARG A 89 -33.49 -4.69 34.12
CA ARG A 89 -32.48 -3.78 33.56
C ARG A 89 -31.05 -4.25 33.86
N LYS A 90 -30.80 -4.76 35.07
CA LYS A 90 -29.49 -5.33 35.44
C LYS A 90 -29.15 -6.56 34.61
N TYR A 91 -30.11 -7.44 34.36
CA TYR A 91 -29.94 -8.61 33.49
C TYR A 91 -29.67 -8.19 32.04
N ASP A 92 -30.46 -7.27 31.49
CA ASP A 92 -30.29 -6.76 30.12
C ASP A 92 -28.91 -6.07 29.96
N TYR A 93 -28.49 -5.29 30.95
CA TYR A 93 -27.16 -4.67 30.99
C TYR A 93 -26.04 -5.72 30.97
N ASN A 94 -26.14 -6.78 31.79
CA ASN A 94 -25.14 -7.84 31.82
C ASN A 94 -25.09 -8.62 30.50
N ASN A 95 -26.24 -8.86 29.86
CA ASN A 95 -26.29 -9.49 28.54
C ASN A 95 -25.64 -8.63 27.47
N LEU A 96 -25.90 -7.32 27.48
CA LEU A 96 -25.24 -6.37 26.58
C LEU A 96 -23.73 -6.35 26.81
N LEU A 97 -23.27 -6.35 28.06
CA LEU A 97 -21.85 -6.44 28.39
C LEU A 97 -21.20 -7.73 27.86
N GLN A 98 -21.89 -8.86 27.96
CA GLN A 98 -21.40 -10.15 27.44
C GLN A 98 -21.41 -10.21 25.91
N ALA A 99 -22.29 -9.46 25.25
CA ALA A 99 -22.36 -9.37 23.79
C ALA A 99 -21.26 -8.46 23.20
N LEU A 100 -20.67 -7.56 23.98
CA LEU A 100 -19.59 -6.70 23.52
C LEU A 100 -18.31 -7.51 23.27
N PRO A 101 -17.56 -7.21 22.19
CA PRO A 101 -16.22 -7.77 22.01
C PRO A 101 -15.33 -7.38 23.20
N LYS A 102 -14.33 -8.21 23.50
CA LYS A 102 -13.35 -7.91 24.55
C LYS A 102 -12.73 -6.53 24.29
N LEU A 103 -13.09 -5.57 25.13
CA LEU A 103 -12.58 -4.21 25.02
C LEU A 103 -11.09 -4.19 25.43
N PRO A 104 -10.26 -3.39 24.74
CA PRO A 104 -8.87 -3.18 25.13
C PRO A 104 -8.80 -2.44 26.48
N GLU A 105 -7.68 -2.60 27.19
CA GLU A 105 -7.38 -1.75 28.34
C GLU A 105 -7.16 -0.29 27.90
N PRO A 106 -7.47 0.71 28.75
CA PRO A 106 -7.36 2.13 28.39
C PRO A 106 -5.98 2.52 27.85
N ASP A 107 -4.90 2.07 28.50
CA ASP A 107 -3.52 2.37 28.08
C ASP A 107 -3.22 1.76 26.70
N ALA A 108 -3.60 0.49 26.51
CA ALA A 108 -3.40 -0.21 25.24
C ALA A 108 -4.23 0.40 24.09
N LEU A 109 -5.39 1.01 24.40
CA LEU A 109 -6.16 1.76 23.42
C LEU A 109 -5.47 3.08 23.06
N LEU A 110 -4.97 3.82 24.05
CA LEU A 110 -4.22 5.05 23.84
C LEU A 110 -2.98 4.80 22.97
N ASP A 111 -2.19 3.77 23.28
CA ASP A 111 -1.01 3.39 22.49
C ASP A 111 -1.37 3.15 21.02
N LYS A 112 -2.46 2.40 20.77
CA LYS A 112 -2.94 2.16 19.40
C LYS A 112 -3.39 3.42 18.68
N ILE A 113 -4.03 4.35 19.39
CA ILE A 113 -4.40 5.67 18.83
C ILE A 113 -3.15 6.45 18.48
N VAL A 114 -2.19 6.53 19.39
CA VAL A 114 -0.91 7.23 19.21
C VAL A 114 -0.14 6.64 18.04
N ASP A 115 -0.05 5.31 17.93
CA ASP A 115 0.61 4.64 16.80
C ASP A 115 -0.13 4.88 15.48
N GLY A 116 -1.47 4.86 15.48
CA GLY A 116 -2.27 5.25 14.31
C GLY A 116 -1.98 6.68 13.87
N CYS A 117 -1.86 7.61 14.82
CA CYS A 117 -1.50 9.01 14.58
C CYS A 117 -0.08 9.14 14.02
N ARG A 118 0.91 8.42 14.57
CA ARG A 118 2.28 8.36 14.03
C ARG A 118 2.31 7.83 12.60
N HIS A 119 1.52 6.80 12.30
CA HIS A 119 1.41 6.27 10.94
C HIS A 119 0.82 7.28 9.95
N VAL A 120 -0.15 8.10 10.37
CA VAL A 120 -0.65 9.20 9.51
C VAL A 120 0.49 10.15 9.16
N ILE A 121 1.24 10.62 10.16
CA ILE A 121 2.38 11.53 9.93
C ILE A 121 3.45 10.90 9.03
N TYR A 122 3.76 9.62 9.25
CA TYR A 122 4.68 8.89 8.37
C TYR A 122 4.19 8.85 6.91
N GLN A 123 2.89 8.61 6.69
CA GLN A 123 2.33 8.61 5.34
C GLN A 123 2.35 10.01 4.70
N CYS A 124 2.20 11.09 5.49
CA CYS A 124 2.40 12.45 4.98
C CYS A 124 3.83 12.62 4.43
N ALA A 125 4.85 12.19 5.17
CA ALA A 125 6.24 12.29 4.72
C ALA A 125 6.50 11.45 3.45
N VAL A 126 5.85 10.29 3.31
CA VAL A 126 5.90 9.49 2.08
C VAL A 126 5.26 10.23 0.91
N LEU A 127 4.12 10.91 1.14
CA LEU A 127 3.48 11.72 0.11
C LEU A 127 4.35 12.90 -0.32
N ASP A 128 5.01 13.58 0.63
CA ASP A 128 5.94 14.68 0.33
C ASP A 128 7.09 14.18 -0.57
N GLN A 129 7.64 13.01 -0.29
CA GLN A 129 8.66 12.38 -1.16
C GLN A 129 8.13 12.10 -2.57
N LEU A 130 6.86 11.66 -2.70
CA LEU A 130 6.25 11.48 -4.03
C LEU A 130 6.08 12.80 -4.78
N HIS A 131 5.78 13.89 -4.08
CA HIS A 131 5.75 15.22 -4.69
C HIS A 131 7.13 15.66 -5.19
N ASP A 132 8.18 15.35 -4.43
CA ASP A 132 9.56 15.64 -4.82
C ASP A 132 10.05 14.79 -6.02
N GLU A 133 9.42 13.65 -6.30
CA GLU A 133 9.69 12.85 -7.51
C GLU A 133 9.13 13.52 -8.79
N ILE A 134 8.14 14.44 -8.71
CA ILE A 134 7.50 15.04 -9.91
C ILE A 134 8.46 15.90 -10.75
N PRO A 135 9.23 16.85 -10.17
CA PRO A 135 10.09 17.73 -10.97
C PRO A 135 11.13 16.97 -11.81
N PHE A 136 11.52 15.76 -11.38
CA PHE A 136 12.43 14.88 -12.11
C PHE A 136 11.95 14.60 -13.54
N PHE A 137 10.65 14.38 -13.75
CA PHE A 137 10.08 14.11 -15.07
C PHE A 137 10.17 15.28 -16.05
N SER A 138 10.28 16.51 -15.55
CA SER A 138 10.39 17.70 -16.39
C SER A 138 11.84 18.05 -16.73
N GLN A 139 12.81 17.50 -16.00
CA GLN A 139 14.24 17.85 -16.12
C GLN A 139 15.08 16.74 -16.76
N THR A 140 14.55 15.54 -16.86
CA THR A 140 15.24 14.37 -17.42
C THR A 140 15.19 14.37 -18.95
N ASN A 141 16.28 13.90 -19.56
CA ASN A 141 16.37 13.66 -21.00
C ASN A 141 16.14 12.18 -21.34
N GLU A 142 15.36 11.49 -20.51
CA GLU A 142 15.05 10.08 -20.72
C GLU A 142 14.11 9.90 -21.93
N PRO A 143 14.13 8.75 -22.61
CA PRO A 143 13.19 8.46 -23.67
C PRO A 143 11.74 8.56 -23.18
N TRP A 144 10.85 9.12 -24.01
CA TRP A 144 9.45 9.34 -23.65
C TRP A 144 8.71 8.08 -23.17
N GLY A 145 9.06 6.91 -23.71
CA GLY A 145 8.51 5.62 -23.27
C GLY A 145 8.96 5.18 -21.88
N GLU A 146 10.15 5.61 -21.41
CA GLU A 146 10.60 5.39 -20.04
C GLU A 146 9.91 6.37 -19.08
N LEU A 147 9.80 7.65 -19.47
CA LEU A 147 9.07 8.67 -18.72
C LEU A 147 7.59 8.30 -18.51
N GLU A 148 6.91 7.73 -19.51
CA GLU A 148 5.51 7.28 -19.38
C GLU A 148 5.39 6.14 -18.36
N ARG A 149 6.31 5.18 -18.41
CA ARG A 149 6.35 4.05 -17.47
C ARG A 149 6.58 4.54 -16.05
N ASP A 150 7.55 5.42 -15.86
CA ASP A 150 7.90 5.93 -14.53
C ASP A 150 6.78 6.81 -13.96
N ALA A 151 6.11 7.61 -14.81
CA ALA A 151 4.93 8.35 -14.40
C ALA A 151 3.79 7.40 -13.98
N HIS A 152 3.63 6.26 -14.67
CA HIS A 152 2.67 5.23 -14.25
C HIS A 152 3.06 4.56 -12.92
N LEU A 153 4.35 4.34 -12.66
CA LEU A 153 4.80 3.84 -11.36
C LEU A 153 4.49 4.82 -10.22
N VAL A 154 4.72 6.12 -10.43
CA VAL A 154 4.37 7.16 -9.45
C VAL A 154 2.85 7.23 -9.24
N GLU A 155 2.05 7.07 -10.30
CA GLU A 155 0.58 6.96 -10.19
C GLU A 155 0.17 5.81 -9.26
N GLN A 156 0.78 4.63 -9.42
CA GLN A 156 0.51 3.46 -8.58
C GLN A 156 0.97 3.66 -7.12
N LYS A 157 2.09 4.36 -6.89
CA LYS A 157 2.53 4.73 -5.54
C LYS A 157 1.53 5.70 -4.89
N ALA A 158 1.04 6.70 -5.63
CA ALA A 158 0.02 7.63 -5.16
C ALA A 158 -1.29 6.91 -4.79
N GLU A 159 -1.71 5.94 -5.60
CA GLU A 159 -2.88 5.09 -5.32
C GLU A 159 -2.70 4.25 -4.06
N ASN A 160 -1.52 3.68 -3.86
CA ASN A 160 -1.22 2.99 -2.62
C ASN A 160 -1.34 3.93 -1.40
N CYS A 161 -0.79 5.14 -1.51
CA CYS A 161 -0.83 6.15 -0.46
C CYS A 161 -2.28 6.55 -0.12
N GLU A 162 -3.12 6.76 -1.13
CA GLU A 162 -4.55 7.07 -0.97
C GLU A 162 -5.29 5.97 -0.17
N LEU A 163 -5.06 4.71 -0.53
CA LEU A 163 -5.65 3.57 0.17
C LEU A 163 -5.17 3.48 1.62
N ARG A 164 -3.89 3.78 1.87
CA ARG A 164 -3.33 3.83 3.24
C ARG A 164 -3.99 4.90 4.09
N PHE A 165 -4.17 6.11 3.57
CA PHE A 165 -4.87 7.19 4.29
C PHE A 165 -6.32 6.83 4.60
N ARG A 166 -7.05 6.24 3.65
CA ARG A 166 -8.42 5.77 3.88
C ARG A 166 -8.50 4.70 4.97
N LEU A 167 -7.58 3.73 4.93
CA LEU A 167 -7.50 2.68 5.96
C LEU A 167 -7.18 3.26 7.33
N LEU A 168 -6.22 4.18 7.42
CA LEU A 168 -5.82 4.83 8.67
C LEU A 168 -6.98 5.64 9.25
N ARG A 169 -7.71 6.41 8.42
CA ARG A 169 -8.92 7.12 8.84
C ARG A 169 -9.95 6.19 9.46
N GLN A 170 -10.28 5.09 8.78
CA GLN A 170 -11.28 4.14 9.29
C GLN A 170 -10.80 3.49 10.59
N THR A 171 -9.51 3.15 10.68
CA THR A 171 -8.91 2.55 11.87
C THR A 171 -8.98 3.52 13.04
N LEU A 172 -8.58 4.77 12.86
CA LEU A 172 -8.64 5.79 13.90
C LEU A 172 -10.07 6.06 14.34
N ARG A 173 -11.04 6.20 13.42
CA ARG A 173 -12.46 6.34 13.79
C ARG A 173 -12.98 5.20 14.66
N ASN A 174 -12.60 3.96 14.31
CA ASN A 174 -12.97 2.79 15.11
C ASN A 174 -12.31 2.82 16.51
N LEU A 175 -11.06 3.26 16.60
CA LEU A 175 -10.36 3.41 17.89
C LEU A 175 -10.99 4.52 18.73
N TYR A 176 -11.28 5.69 18.16
CA TYR A 176 -11.93 6.82 18.86
C TYR A 176 -13.40 6.55 19.22
N ALA A 177 -14.05 5.53 18.66
CA ALA A 177 -15.36 5.08 19.10
C ALA A 177 -15.32 4.26 20.40
N SER A 178 -14.14 3.77 20.82
CA SER A 178 -13.98 2.89 21.98
C SER A 178 -14.01 3.61 23.35
N PRO A 179 -13.45 4.82 23.55
CA PRO A 179 -13.44 5.49 24.84
C PRO A 179 -14.82 5.70 25.49
N PRO A 180 -15.87 6.16 24.76
CA PRO A 180 -17.21 6.25 25.35
C PRO A 180 -17.73 4.92 25.89
N ILE A 181 -17.37 3.80 25.24
CA ILE A 181 -17.75 2.45 25.68
C ILE A 181 -16.94 2.06 26.94
N LEU A 182 -15.65 2.37 27.00
CA LEU A 182 -14.83 2.14 28.20
C LEU A 182 -15.35 2.93 29.41
N VAL A 183 -15.79 4.17 29.19
CA VAL A 183 -16.40 5.01 30.23
C VAL A 183 -17.75 4.46 30.67
N ALA A 184 -18.63 4.09 29.73
CA ALA A 184 -19.94 3.50 30.03
C ALA A 184 -19.85 2.16 30.78
N THR A 185 -18.82 1.36 30.48
CA THR A 185 -18.53 0.09 31.14
C THR A 185 -17.70 0.23 32.43
N ARG A 186 -17.42 1.48 32.86
CA ARG A 186 -16.66 1.83 34.07
C ARG A 186 -15.25 1.24 34.12
N ARG A 187 -14.65 0.95 32.96
CA ARG A 187 -13.23 0.56 32.86
C ARG A 187 -12.30 1.74 33.02
N THR A 188 -12.76 2.93 32.67
CA THR A 188 -12.09 4.19 32.96
C THR A 188 -13.13 5.26 33.27
N SER A 189 -12.71 6.35 33.91
CA SER A 189 -13.57 7.53 34.08
C SER A 189 -13.31 8.52 32.95
N GLN A 190 -14.29 9.38 32.64
CA GLN A 190 -14.12 10.42 31.62
C GLN A 190 -12.92 11.33 31.94
N ALA A 191 -12.82 11.80 33.18
CA ALA A 191 -11.71 12.66 33.62
C ALA A 191 -10.34 11.97 33.53
N ALA A 192 -10.27 10.66 33.82
CA ALA A 192 -9.03 9.90 33.67
C ALA A 192 -8.64 9.79 32.18
N TRP A 193 -9.59 9.48 31.30
CA TRP A 193 -9.34 9.43 29.86
C TRP A 193 -8.91 10.79 29.29
N ASP A 194 -9.60 11.87 29.68
CA ASP A 194 -9.26 13.24 29.25
C ASP A 194 -7.85 13.64 29.71
N SER A 195 -7.46 13.23 30.93
CA SER A 195 -6.09 13.43 31.43
C SER A 195 -5.06 12.64 30.64
N MET A 196 -5.37 11.38 30.29
CA MET A 196 -4.49 10.51 29.50
C MET A 196 -4.26 11.06 28.08
N ILE A 197 -5.32 11.46 27.37
CA ILE A 197 -5.22 11.96 26.00
C ILE A 197 -4.56 13.35 25.92
N ALA A 198 -4.68 14.15 26.99
CA ALA A 198 -4.04 15.46 27.10
C ALA A 198 -2.53 15.38 27.31
N GLN A 199 -1.98 14.21 27.64
CA GLN A 199 -0.53 14.04 27.79
C GLN A 199 0.18 14.31 26.46
N PRO A 200 1.19 15.20 26.43
CA PRO A 200 1.90 15.54 25.20
C PRO A 200 2.58 14.30 24.59
N GLN A 201 2.14 13.91 23.40
CA GLN A 201 2.78 12.86 22.62
C GLN A 201 3.84 13.46 21.69
N VAL A 202 4.86 12.66 21.38
CA VAL A 202 6.00 13.11 20.57
C VAL A 202 6.33 12.07 19.49
N TYR A 203 6.83 12.57 18.36
CA TYR A 203 7.40 11.76 17.29
C TYR A 203 8.71 12.38 16.81
N TYR A 204 9.50 11.61 16.07
CA TYR A 204 10.76 12.05 15.46
C TYR A 204 10.61 11.99 13.95
N ASP A 205 11.05 13.03 13.25
CA ASP A 205 11.12 13.04 11.79
C ASP A 205 12.32 12.24 11.26
N ALA A 206 12.50 12.21 9.93
CA ALA A 206 13.61 11.52 9.28
C ALA A 206 14.98 12.11 9.68
N GLU A 207 15.01 13.38 10.06
CA GLU A 207 16.17 14.13 10.53
C GLU A 207 16.45 13.90 12.03
N GLY A 208 15.59 13.16 12.73
CA GLY A 208 15.70 12.89 14.16
C GLY A 208 15.29 14.07 15.06
N LYS A 209 14.68 15.11 14.50
CA LYS A 209 14.13 16.24 15.26
C LYS A 209 12.80 15.85 15.88
N LYS A 210 12.64 16.26 17.14
CA LYS A 210 11.48 15.98 17.97
C LYS A 210 10.34 16.94 17.65
N HIS A 211 9.16 16.39 17.38
CA HIS A 211 7.93 17.13 17.12
C HIS A 211 6.81 16.71 18.06
N LYS A 212 5.87 17.64 18.32
CA LYS A 212 4.65 17.34 19.06
C LYS A 212 3.67 16.59 18.14
N LEU A 213 3.17 15.46 18.60
CA LEU A 213 2.12 14.71 17.93
C LEU A 213 0.76 15.20 18.44
N THR A 214 -0.14 15.56 17.53
CA THR A 214 -1.55 15.79 17.89
C THR A 214 -2.27 14.45 18.01
N THR A 215 -3.10 14.27 19.03
CA THR A 215 -3.93 13.08 19.28
C THR A 215 -5.41 13.42 19.26
N GLU A 216 -5.75 14.63 18.82
CA GLU A 216 -7.15 15.05 18.67
C GLU A 216 -7.73 14.46 17.39
N GLN A 217 -8.92 13.85 17.50
CA GLN A 217 -9.57 13.19 16.36
C GLN A 217 -9.83 14.17 15.21
N ASP A 218 -10.44 15.33 15.49
CA ASP A 218 -10.81 16.29 14.45
C ASP A 218 -9.58 16.82 13.70
N SER A 219 -8.50 17.12 14.45
CA SER A 219 -7.23 17.54 13.89
C SER A 219 -6.62 16.46 12.97
N MET A 220 -6.68 15.19 13.38
CA MET A 220 -6.21 14.07 12.55
C MET A 220 -7.08 13.82 11.32
N GLU A 221 -8.40 13.95 11.44
CA GLU A 221 -9.31 13.83 10.30
C GLU A 221 -9.08 14.93 9.26
N ALA A 222 -8.87 16.17 9.72
CA ALA A 222 -8.54 17.31 8.88
C ALA A 222 -7.21 17.12 8.13
N ILE A 223 -6.15 16.67 8.83
CA ILE A 223 -4.87 16.33 8.19
C ILE A 223 -5.11 15.29 7.09
N ILE A 224 -5.81 14.19 7.37
CA ILE A 224 -6.06 13.16 6.37
C ILE A 224 -6.87 13.70 5.17
N ASP A 225 -7.84 14.60 5.40
CA ASP A 225 -8.62 15.20 4.30
C ASP A 225 -7.75 16.06 3.40
N ASP A 226 -6.86 16.85 3.99
CA ASP A 226 -5.95 17.69 3.23
C ASP A 226 -4.93 16.86 2.44
N GLN A 227 -4.40 15.78 3.01
CA GLN A 227 -3.54 14.85 2.29
C GLN A 227 -4.28 14.13 1.15
N LEU A 228 -5.53 13.72 1.35
CA LEU A 228 -6.34 13.13 0.28
C LEU A 228 -6.63 14.12 -0.85
N LYS A 229 -6.80 15.42 -0.55
CA LYS A 229 -6.90 16.47 -1.59
C LYS A 229 -5.59 16.62 -2.34
N ALA A 230 -4.46 16.68 -1.63
CA ALA A 230 -3.13 16.77 -2.23
C ALA A 230 -2.85 15.59 -3.19
N ILE A 231 -3.23 14.36 -2.81
CA ILE A 231 -3.14 13.18 -3.68
C ILE A 231 -3.98 13.35 -4.96
N ASN A 232 -5.16 13.94 -4.87
CA ASN A 232 -5.98 14.21 -6.06
C ASN A 232 -5.31 15.22 -7.01
N GLU A 233 -4.70 16.26 -6.47
CA GLU A 233 -3.90 17.23 -7.25
C GLU A 233 -2.67 16.57 -7.88
N LEU A 234 -2.00 15.68 -7.14
CA LEU A 234 -0.90 14.86 -7.61
C LEU A 234 -1.31 13.99 -8.81
N TYR A 235 -2.45 13.29 -8.74
CA TYR A 235 -2.97 12.51 -9.87
C TYR A 235 -3.21 13.34 -11.11
N MET A 236 -3.78 14.54 -10.97
CA MET A 236 -4.01 15.43 -12.11
C MET A 236 -2.69 15.82 -12.76
N THR A 237 -1.66 16.09 -11.94
CA THR A 237 -0.30 16.41 -12.41
C THR A 237 0.32 15.22 -13.16
N ILE A 238 0.28 14.02 -12.59
CA ILE A 238 0.82 12.80 -13.22
C ILE A 238 0.10 12.48 -14.54
N ARG A 239 -1.23 12.61 -14.58
CA ARG A 239 -2.01 12.39 -15.81
C ARG A 239 -1.63 13.38 -16.91
N ASN A 240 -1.44 14.65 -16.57
CA ASN A 240 -0.97 15.66 -17.52
C ASN A 240 0.43 15.31 -18.05
N MET A 241 1.34 14.88 -17.19
CA MET A 241 2.68 14.42 -17.60
C MET A 241 2.62 13.23 -18.55
N ARG A 242 1.82 12.19 -18.23
CA ARG A 242 1.64 11.02 -19.11
C ARG A 242 1.08 11.42 -20.47
N ALA A 243 0.08 12.31 -20.50
CA ALA A 243 -0.48 12.82 -21.73
C ALA A 243 0.56 13.57 -22.57
N THR A 244 1.37 14.44 -21.94
CA THR A 244 2.47 15.15 -22.60
C THR A 244 3.50 14.18 -23.16
N ALA A 245 3.98 13.22 -22.36
CA ALA A 245 4.97 12.23 -22.79
C ALA A 245 4.49 11.42 -24.00
N LEU A 246 3.23 10.98 -23.99
CA LEU A 246 2.63 10.26 -25.12
C LEU A 246 2.50 11.14 -26.38
N ASN A 247 2.16 12.42 -26.23
CA ASN A 247 2.05 13.34 -27.36
C ASN A 247 3.42 13.64 -27.98
N GLU A 248 4.45 13.86 -27.16
CA GLU A 248 5.82 14.08 -27.61
C GLU A 248 6.42 12.84 -28.26
N GLU A 249 6.15 11.65 -27.72
CA GLU A 249 6.56 10.38 -28.34
C GLU A 249 5.95 10.22 -29.74
N ARG A 250 4.66 10.56 -29.91
CA ARG A 250 4.01 10.55 -31.22
C ARG A 250 4.62 11.57 -32.17
N ALA A 251 4.83 12.81 -31.72
CA ALA A 251 5.45 13.86 -32.53
C ALA A 251 6.86 13.47 -33.00
N MET A 252 7.65 12.83 -32.14
CA MET A 252 8.97 12.31 -32.48
C MET A 252 8.89 11.18 -33.51
N ARG A 253 7.95 10.23 -33.34
CA ARG A 253 7.73 9.15 -34.31
C ARG A 253 7.34 9.70 -35.68
N ASP A 254 6.42 10.65 -35.73
CA ASP A 254 5.96 11.27 -36.98
C ASP A 254 7.11 12.00 -37.68
N THR A 255 7.91 12.76 -36.93
CA THR A 255 9.10 13.45 -37.46
C THR A 255 10.15 12.45 -37.99
N THR A 256 10.35 11.35 -37.27
CA THR A 256 11.27 10.28 -37.69
C THR A 256 10.79 9.57 -38.95
N GLN A 257 9.49 9.28 -39.05
CA GLN A 257 8.89 8.69 -40.25
C GLN A 257 8.97 9.64 -41.45
N GLU A 258 8.73 10.93 -41.25
CA GLU A 258 8.84 11.93 -42.31
C GLU A 258 10.28 12.06 -42.83
N THR A 259 11.28 12.07 -41.94
CA THR A 259 12.69 12.12 -42.33
C THR A 259 13.15 10.84 -43.04
N MET A 260 12.69 9.67 -42.59
CA MET A 260 12.90 8.40 -43.29
C MET A 260 12.27 8.41 -44.68
N ALA A 261 11.03 8.87 -44.82
CA ALA A 261 10.35 8.98 -46.11
C ALA A 261 11.11 9.91 -47.08
N LYS A 262 11.55 11.08 -46.61
CA LYS A 262 12.37 12.01 -47.40
C LYS A 262 13.69 11.37 -47.87
N THR A 263 14.34 10.62 -46.98
CA THR A 263 15.60 9.94 -47.30
C THR A 263 15.38 8.85 -48.35
N ILE A 264 14.32 8.05 -48.22
CA ILE A 264 13.95 7.03 -49.21
C ILE A 264 13.65 7.68 -50.56
N SER A 265 12.88 8.77 -50.61
CA SER A 265 12.60 9.50 -51.85
C SER A 265 13.85 10.10 -52.50
N ALA A 266 14.82 10.55 -51.70
CA ALA A 266 16.11 11.03 -52.21
C ALA A 266 16.94 9.90 -52.82
N ILE A 267 16.97 8.72 -52.17
CA ILE A 267 17.64 7.53 -52.69
C ILE A 267 16.98 7.07 -54.00
N GLN A 268 15.64 7.03 -54.05
CA GLN A 268 14.90 6.68 -55.27
C GLN A 268 15.22 7.62 -56.42
N SER A 269 15.19 8.93 -56.18
CA SER A 269 15.58 9.94 -57.17
C SER A 269 17.02 9.73 -57.67
N SER A 270 17.94 9.42 -56.76
CA SER A 270 19.36 9.16 -57.11
C SER A 270 19.53 7.88 -57.92
N LEU A 271 18.78 6.82 -57.59
CA LEU A 271 18.76 5.55 -58.34
C LEU A 271 18.18 5.74 -59.75
N GLU A 272 17.10 6.52 -59.88
CA GLU A 272 16.50 6.87 -61.18
C GLU A 272 17.47 7.69 -62.05
N GLU A 273 18.21 8.61 -61.44
CA GLU A 273 19.25 9.38 -62.12
C GLU A 273 20.39 8.46 -62.60
N MET A 274 20.93 7.61 -61.73
CA MET A 274 21.98 6.64 -62.10
C MET A 274 21.51 5.67 -63.19
N SER A 275 20.27 5.16 -63.08
CA SER A 275 19.65 4.30 -64.11
C SER A 275 19.52 5.01 -65.45
N SER A 276 19.12 6.30 -65.43
CA SER A 276 19.06 7.14 -66.62
C SER A 276 20.44 7.36 -67.24
N GLN A 277 21.48 7.56 -66.42
CA GLN A 277 22.86 7.69 -66.87
C GLN A 277 23.39 6.39 -67.48
N LEU A 278 23.13 5.23 -66.87
CA LEU A 278 23.49 3.90 -67.40
C LEU A 278 22.84 3.64 -68.76
N THR A 279 21.55 3.96 -68.90
CA THR A 279 20.81 3.78 -70.15
C THR A 279 21.38 4.67 -71.26
N ARG A 280 21.76 5.93 -70.95
CA ARG A 280 22.48 6.81 -71.89
C ARG A 280 23.88 6.28 -72.23
N GLY A 281 24.61 5.79 -71.24
CA GLY A 281 25.95 5.20 -71.41
C GLY A 281 25.93 3.96 -72.32
N GLN A 282 24.93 3.09 -72.19
CA GLN A 282 24.77 1.93 -73.08
C GLN A 282 24.49 2.33 -74.53
N ALA A 283 23.74 3.42 -74.77
CA ALA A 283 23.55 3.95 -76.11
C ALA A 283 24.86 4.43 -76.73
N HIS A 284 25.71 5.10 -75.94
CA HIS A 284 27.04 5.54 -76.39
C HIS A 284 28.05 4.37 -76.57
N SER A 285 28.00 3.36 -75.70
CA SER A 285 28.89 2.19 -75.78
C SER A 285 28.63 1.34 -77.03
N ARG A 286 27.36 1.17 -77.45
CA ARG A 286 27.02 0.46 -78.70
C ARG A 286 27.56 1.13 -79.97
N GLU A 287 27.86 2.43 -79.92
CA GLU A 287 28.45 3.16 -81.04
C GLU A 287 29.98 3.00 -81.09
N CYS A 288 30.64 2.85 -79.94
CA CYS A 288 32.08 2.57 -79.86
C CYS A 288 32.41 1.07 -80.08
N GLU A 289 31.50 0.16 -79.74
CA GLU A 289 31.70 -1.29 -79.85
C GLU A 289 31.61 -1.80 -81.30
N LYS A 290 31.10 -1.00 -82.25
CA LYS A 290 31.25 -1.25 -83.71
C LYS A 290 32.68 -1.10 -84.21
N GLN A 291 33.60 -0.55 -83.41
CA GLN A 291 34.99 -0.30 -83.82
C GLN A 291 36.03 -1.25 -83.18
N ARG A 292 35.61 -2.17 -82.30
CA ARG A 292 36.52 -3.06 -81.55
C ARG A 292 36.35 -4.56 -81.81
N ARG A 293 35.76 -4.95 -82.96
CA ARG A 293 35.68 -6.37 -83.40
C ARG A 293 36.93 -6.89 -84.13
N THR A 294 38.13 -6.47 -83.74
CA THR A 294 39.41 -7.06 -84.21
C THR A 294 40.50 -6.93 -83.15
N GLN A 295 40.32 -7.61 -82.02
CA GLN A 295 41.37 -8.15 -81.14
C GLN A 295 40.63 -8.78 -79.95
N ASP A 296 40.46 -10.11 -80.00
CA ASP A 296 41.30 -11.07 -79.28
C ASP A 296 40.92 -11.13 -77.80
N VAL A 297 40.25 -12.19 -77.34
CA VAL A 297 40.74 -13.56 -77.01
C VAL A 297 40.78 -13.66 -75.49
N ASP A 298 40.11 -14.71 -75.00
CA ASP A 298 40.22 -15.39 -73.70
C ASP A 298 40.46 -14.56 -72.44
N MET A 299 39.59 -14.78 -71.45
CA MET A 299 40.01 -15.31 -70.14
C MET A 299 38.77 -15.53 -69.27
N ALA A 300 38.46 -16.81 -69.08
CA ALA A 300 37.62 -17.28 -68.00
C ALA A 300 38.42 -17.24 -66.69
N HIS A 301 37.94 -16.49 -65.69
CA HIS A 301 38.34 -16.69 -64.31
C HIS A 301 37.17 -16.35 -63.38
N GLY A 302 36.75 -17.35 -62.61
CA GLY A 302 35.78 -17.18 -61.54
C GLY A 302 36.34 -16.25 -60.49
N SER A 303 35.71 -15.08 -60.33
CA SER A 303 35.94 -14.21 -59.19
C SER A 303 35.09 -14.74 -58.05
N ASP A 304 35.75 -15.38 -57.09
CA ASP A 304 35.28 -15.50 -55.73
C ASP A 304 34.91 -14.08 -55.28
N MET A 305 33.63 -13.82 -55.00
CA MET A 305 33.24 -12.55 -54.37
C MET A 305 33.64 -12.66 -52.92
N GLU A 306 34.84 -12.18 -52.59
CA GLU A 306 35.17 -11.78 -51.22
C GLU A 306 34.08 -10.80 -50.76
N VAL A 307 33.21 -11.28 -49.89
CA VAL A 307 32.24 -10.46 -49.17
C VAL A 307 33.06 -9.54 -48.28
N GLU A 308 33.27 -8.30 -48.72
CA GLU A 308 33.83 -7.24 -47.88
C GLU A 308 32.92 -7.11 -46.64
N GLU A 309 33.41 -7.57 -45.49
CA GLU A 309 32.79 -7.28 -44.21
C GLU A 309 32.74 -5.75 -44.06
N PRO A 310 31.55 -5.15 -43.90
CA PRO A 310 31.43 -3.71 -43.77
C PRO A 310 32.24 -3.24 -42.55
N GLU A 311 33.26 -2.42 -42.81
CA GLU A 311 34.09 -1.84 -41.76
C GLU A 311 33.21 -0.94 -40.88
N LEU A 312 32.87 -1.42 -39.68
CA LEU A 312 32.15 -0.66 -38.67
C LEU A 312 32.97 0.57 -38.28
N SER A 313 32.32 1.73 -38.23
CA SER A 313 32.97 2.97 -37.81
C SER A 313 33.45 2.88 -36.36
N ALA A 314 34.51 3.62 -36.02
CA ALA A 314 35.07 3.60 -34.66
C ALA A 314 34.05 3.99 -33.57
N ASP A 315 33.02 4.76 -33.92
CA ASP A 315 31.95 5.15 -32.98
C ASP A 315 30.90 4.05 -32.82
N GLU A 316 30.58 3.30 -33.88
CA GLU A 316 29.74 2.09 -33.78
C GLU A 316 30.40 1.02 -32.93
N VAL A 317 31.71 0.83 -33.07
CA VAL A 317 32.48 -0.11 -32.23
C VAL A 317 32.38 0.29 -30.75
N LYS A 318 32.52 1.58 -30.41
CA LYS A 318 32.36 2.07 -29.04
C LYS A 318 30.93 1.90 -28.51
N ALA A 319 29.92 2.15 -29.34
CA ALA A 319 28.52 1.97 -28.96
C ALA A 319 28.19 0.49 -28.69
N LEU A 320 28.72 -0.42 -29.52
CA LEU A 320 28.62 -1.86 -29.32
C LEU A 320 29.34 -2.31 -28.05
N GLU A 321 30.53 -1.78 -27.76
CA GLU A 321 31.24 -2.07 -26.51
C GLU A 321 30.47 -1.60 -25.27
N TYR A 322 29.89 -0.40 -25.30
CA TYR A 322 29.07 0.12 -24.21
C TYR A 322 27.84 -0.77 -23.97
N THR A 323 27.17 -1.17 -25.05
CA THR A 323 26.02 -2.08 -25.01
C THR A 323 26.43 -3.44 -24.43
N ARG A 324 27.57 -3.97 -24.86
CA ARG A 324 28.13 -5.23 -24.33
C ARG A 324 28.40 -5.15 -22.83
N ARG A 325 29.04 -4.08 -22.34
CA ARG A 325 29.30 -3.90 -20.89
C ARG A 325 28.01 -3.78 -20.08
N THR A 326 27.03 -3.04 -20.61
CA THR A 326 25.72 -2.86 -19.97
C THR A 326 24.96 -4.18 -19.86
N LEU A 327 24.96 -5.00 -20.92
CA LEU A 327 24.32 -6.31 -20.91
C LEU A 327 25.02 -7.29 -19.95
N LEU A 328 26.36 -7.29 -19.90
CA LEU A 328 27.11 -8.11 -18.94
C LEU A 328 26.79 -7.75 -17.49
N ALA A 329 26.66 -6.45 -17.17
CA ALA A 329 26.25 -6.02 -15.84
C ALA A 329 24.82 -6.48 -15.49
N LYS A 330 23.88 -6.38 -16.44
CA LYS A 330 22.51 -6.89 -16.26
C LYS A 330 22.46 -8.40 -16.04
N ILE A 331 23.26 -9.17 -16.79
CA ILE A 331 23.40 -10.62 -16.59
C ILE A 331 23.89 -10.91 -15.18
N HIS A 332 24.92 -10.21 -14.71
CA HIS A 332 25.46 -10.40 -13.37
C HIS A 332 24.44 -10.12 -12.26
N VAL A 333 23.63 -9.05 -12.39
CA VAL A 333 22.55 -8.75 -11.43
C VAL A 333 21.49 -9.87 -11.42
N LEU A 334 21.15 -10.42 -12.59
CA LEU A 334 20.22 -11.54 -12.69
C LEU A 334 20.78 -12.82 -12.07
N GLU A 335 22.07 -13.12 -12.27
CA GLU A 335 22.76 -14.25 -11.64
C GLU A 335 22.72 -14.17 -10.11
N ILE A 336 23.00 -12.99 -9.54
CA ILE A 336 22.88 -12.75 -8.09
C ILE A 336 21.45 -13.02 -7.61
N ARG A 337 20.44 -12.54 -8.35
CA ARG A 337 19.03 -12.73 -7.99
C ARG A 337 18.60 -14.19 -8.09
N ILE A 338 19.03 -14.92 -9.13
CA ILE A 338 18.79 -16.35 -9.27
C ILE A 338 19.41 -17.08 -8.08
N HIS A 339 20.67 -16.77 -7.74
CA HIS A 339 21.33 -17.42 -6.61
C HIS A 339 20.63 -17.12 -5.27
N SER A 340 20.16 -15.89 -5.07
CA SER A 340 19.33 -15.54 -3.91
C SER A 340 18.04 -16.36 -3.84
N LEU A 341 17.37 -16.56 -4.98
CA LEU A 341 16.15 -17.37 -5.08
C LEU A 341 16.43 -18.87 -4.89
N GLU A 342 17.61 -19.37 -5.29
CA GLU A 342 18.03 -20.75 -5.06
C GLU A 342 18.37 -21.02 -3.58
N GLN A 343 18.92 -20.01 -2.88
CA GLN A 343 19.18 -20.10 -1.45
C GLN A 343 17.91 -19.99 -0.59
N GLU A 344 16.87 -19.34 -1.09
CA GLU A 344 15.53 -19.39 -0.48
C GLU A 344 14.99 -20.82 -0.57
N LYS A 345 15.05 -21.54 0.56
CA LYS A 345 14.59 -22.93 0.62
C LYS A 345 13.14 -23.03 0.11
N PRO A 346 12.85 -23.89 -0.90
CA PRO A 346 11.48 -24.12 -1.30
C PRO A 346 10.69 -24.62 -0.09
N CYS A 347 9.42 -24.19 0.02
CA CYS A 347 8.53 -24.56 1.11
C CYS A 347 8.58 -26.08 1.32
N GLN A 348 8.73 -26.54 2.57
CA GLN A 348 8.79 -27.97 2.86
C GLN A 348 7.55 -28.69 2.30
N ILE A 349 7.78 -29.83 1.64
CA ILE A 349 6.71 -30.69 1.14
C ILE A 349 5.87 -31.14 2.33
N ARG A 350 4.58 -30.85 2.30
CA ARG A 350 3.64 -31.32 3.32
C ARG A 350 3.43 -32.82 3.17
N GLU A 351 3.65 -33.56 4.25
CA GLU A 351 3.10 -34.90 4.36
C GLU A 351 1.60 -34.75 4.65
N PHE A 352 0.77 -35.01 3.63
CA PHE A 352 -0.67 -35.07 3.84
C PHE A 352 -0.97 -36.28 4.72
N ILE A 353 -1.51 -36.03 5.91
CA ILE A 353 -2.15 -37.09 6.70
C ILE A 353 -3.26 -37.66 5.79
N SER A 354 -3.15 -38.95 5.47
CA SER A 354 -3.98 -39.63 4.47
C SER A 354 -5.46 -39.25 4.56
N GLY A 355 -6.02 -38.65 3.49
CA GLY A 355 -7.47 -38.38 3.43
C GLY A 355 -7.95 -37.30 2.47
N VAL A 356 -7.08 -36.44 1.94
CA VAL A 356 -7.48 -35.37 1.00
C VAL A 356 -7.05 -35.74 -0.42
N ASP A 357 -7.91 -36.47 -1.13
CA ASP A 357 -7.65 -36.92 -2.51
C ASP A 357 -8.65 -36.30 -3.50
N ARG A 358 -8.75 -34.97 -3.49
CA ARG A 358 -9.48 -34.23 -4.53
C ARG A 358 -8.51 -33.88 -5.65
N LYS A 359 -8.68 -34.52 -6.82
CA LYS A 359 -7.81 -34.35 -7.99
C LYS A 359 -7.62 -32.90 -8.41
N GLU A 360 -8.63 -32.06 -8.20
CA GLU A 360 -8.61 -30.63 -8.55
C GLU A 360 -7.59 -29.83 -7.70
N GLU A 361 -7.40 -30.21 -6.43
CA GLU A 361 -6.50 -29.51 -5.51
C GLU A 361 -5.01 -29.71 -5.86
N THR A 362 -4.68 -30.78 -6.59
CA THR A 362 -3.31 -31.04 -7.06
C THR A 362 -2.82 -30.07 -8.14
N THR A 363 -3.73 -29.29 -8.74
CA THR A 363 -3.43 -28.35 -9.83
C THR A 363 -3.39 -26.88 -9.40
N MET A 364 -3.77 -26.60 -8.15
CA MET A 364 -3.76 -25.23 -7.61
C MET A 364 -2.34 -24.73 -7.38
N ARG A 365 -2.14 -23.41 -7.54
CA ARG A 365 -0.85 -22.76 -7.27
C ARG A 365 -0.73 -22.43 -5.79
N CYS A 366 0.45 -22.64 -5.19
CA CYS A 366 0.72 -22.14 -3.83
C CYS A 366 0.48 -20.63 -3.78
N THR A 367 -0.30 -20.16 -2.80
CA THR A 367 -0.53 -18.72 -2.61
C THR A 367 0.70 -17.96 -2.15
N PHE A 368 1.72 -18.64 -1.61
CA PHE A 368 2.97 -18.02 -1.16
C PHE A 368 4.08 -18.04 -2.23
N CYS A 369 4.28 -19.17 -2.92
CA CYS A 369 5.40 -19.32 -3.87
C CYS A 369 4.98 -19.48 -5.35
N GLY A 370 3.69 -19.53 -5.66
CA GLY A 370 3.16 -19.56 -7.04
C GLY A 370 3.40 -20.86 -7.83
N HIS A 371 4.15 -21.83 -7.28
CA HIS A 371 4.41 -23.12 -7.93
C HIS A 371 3.11 -23.94 -8.03
N ARG A 372 2.98 -24.74 -9.11
CA ARG A 372 1.89 -25.73 -9.26
C ARG A 372 2.37 -27.05 -8.69
N GLY A 373 1.65 -27.59 -7.71
CA GLY A 373 2.04 -28.84 -7.07
C GLY A 373 1.46 -28.98 -5.66
N LYS A 374 1.93 -30.00 -4.93
CA LYS A 374 1.40 -30.50 -3.65
C LYS A 374 1.62 -29.54 -2.45
N HIS A 375 1.23 -28.28 -2.55
CA HIS A 375 1.41 -27.27 -1.50
C HIS A 375 0.21 -26.32 -1.43
N CYS A 376 -0.79 -26.68 -0.63
CA CYS A 376 -1.86 -25.77 -0.20
C CYS A 376 -1.59 -25.25 1.21
N SER A 377 -1.85 -23.96 1.39
CA SER A 377 -1.47 -23.13 2.53
C SER A 377 -2.54 -23.04 3.61
N ASP A 378 -3.01 -24.17 4.15
CA ASP A 378 -4.01 -24.16 5.22
C ASP A 378 -3.63 -25.11 6.34
N SER A 379 -2.63 -24.79 7.17
CA SER A 379 -2.78 -24.98 8.63
C SER A 379 -1.79 -24.12 9.40
N SER A 380 -2.30 -23.46 10.43
CA SER A 380 -1.52 -23.19 11.65
C SER A 380 -0.86 -24.46 12.18
N PRO A 381 0.29 -24.34 12.87
CA PRO A 381 0.79 -25.43 13.68
C PRO A 381 -0.26 -25.76 14.75
N GLN A 382 -0.75 -27.01 14.75
CA GLN A 382 -1.27 -27.61 15.97
C GLN A 382 -0.05 -27.90 16.83
N GLU A 383 0.06 -27.23 17.97
CA GLU A 383 0.98 -27.58 19.04
C GLU A 383 0.69 -29.02 19.46
N THR A 384 1.60 -29.93 19.11
CA THR A 384 1.65 -31.26 19.70
C THR A 384 2.11 -31.10 21.14
N THR A 385 1.18 -31.14 22.07
CA THR A 385 1.48 -31.34 23.49
C THR A 385 2.16 -32.70 23.66
N PRO A 386 3.36 -32.77 24.24
CA PRO A 386 3.99 -34.05 24.55
C PRO A 386 3.23 -34.72 25.70
N MET A 387 2.95 -36.02 25.55
CA MET A 387 2.57 -36.90 26.67
C MET A 387 3.80 -37.27 27.49
#